data_AF-A0A448PEX6-F1
#
_entry.id   AF-A0A448PEX6-F1
#
_cell.length_a   1.000
_cell.length_b   1.000
_cell.length_c   1.000
_cell.angle_alpha   90.00
_cell.angle_beta   90.00
_cell.angle_gamma   90.00
#
_symmetry.space_group_name_H-M   'P 1'
#
loop_
_entity.id
_entity.type
_entity.pdbx_description
1 polymer ?
#
loop_
_entity_poly.entity_id
_entity_poly.type
_entity_poly.pdbx_seq_one_letter_code
_entity_poly.pdbx_strand_id
1 'polypeptide(L)'
;MSNDWLPDHEEKSSRSSTKRWPLYFFLGSATLLFLVVIFIFYSYVIGQGRSLGESGDDRGTEPTAQATIPAPAEPTPEPEPEPEPEPTPARPAPEGAIEAASFTTPAQNIHCHITDSNVECSIYVYDYPSPGQCEGITATYSVGAEGAVNADCQHFVKTSEVYDYGTAIAKNGFACTLERNAGITCWSEMSGHGFNLTRADDTIF
;
A
#
# COMPACT_ATOMS: atom_id res chain seq x y z
N MET A 1 66.63 12.13 -27.53
CA MET A 1 67.24 10.83 -27.20
C MET A 1 67.82 10.94 -25.81
N SER A 2 67.24 10.20 -24.86
CA SER A 2 67.86 9.60 -23.65
C SER A 2 66.74 9.34 -22.66
N ASN A 3 66.45 8.04 -22.50
CA ASN A 3 65.40 7.44 -21.70
C ASN A 3 65.88 7.18 -20.26
N ASP A 4 64.91 6.69 -19.45
CA ASP A 4 65.06 5.78 -18.31
C ASP A 4 65.66 6.35 -17.01
N TRP A 5 64.85 6.46 -15.95
CA TRP A 5 64.81 5.43 -14.90
C TRP A 5 63.69 5.70 -13.85
N LEU A 6 63.11 4.59 -13.37
CA LEU A 6 62.02 4.45 -12.39
C LEU A 6 62.45 4.79 -10.94
N PRO A 7 61.51 4.77 -9.98
CA PRO A 7 61.58 3.64 -9.05
C PRO A 7 60.22 3.00 -8.75
N ASP A 8 60.24 1.67 -8.65
CA ASP A 8 59.24 0.81 -8.04
C ASP A 8 59.20 0.99 -6.52
N HIS A 9 58.02 0.92 -5.93
CA HIS A 9 57.83 0.36 -4.60
C HIS A 9 56.54 -0.45 -4.53
N GLU A 10 56.76 -1.76 -4.38
CA GLU A 10 55.80 -2.81 -4.07
C GLU A 10 55.15 -2.67 -2.68
N GLU A 11 53.88 -3.12 -2.66
CA GLU A 11 53.21 -3.99 -1.67
C GLU A 11 52.87 -3.57 -0.22
N LYS A 12 51.56 -3.81 0.04
CA LYS A 12 50.92 -4.45 1.21
C LYS A 12 50.71 -3.65 2.49
N SER A 13 49.44 -3.34 2.73
CA SER A 13 48.82 -3.69 4.02
C SER A 13 47.34 -4.03 3.85
N SER A 14 47.08 -5.33 3.77
CA SER A 14 45.79 -5.93 4.09
C SER A 14 45.44 -5.61 5.54
N ARG A 15 44.47 -4.72 5.77
CA ARG A 15 43.81 -4.63 7.08
C ARG A 15 42.47 -5.36 6.98
N SER A 16 42.45 -6.57 7.52
CA SER A 16 41.22 -7.32 7.78
C SER A 16 40.28 -6.43 8.60
N SER A 17 39.12 -6.10 8.05
CA SER A 17 37.99 -5.65 8.85
C SER A 17 36.93 -6.74 8.77
N THR A 18 36.75 -7.37 9.92
CA THR A 18 35.96 -8.55 10.19
C THR A 18 34.59 -8.46 9.53
N LYS A 19 34.29 -9.41 8.66
CA LYS A 19 33.00 -9.58 7.98
C LYS A 19 31.87 -9.53 9.02
N ARG A 20 31.17 -8.38 9.10
CA ARG A 20 29.84 -8.25 9.73
C ARG A 20 28.72 -8.73 8.78
N TRP A 21 29.10 -9.31 7.64
CA TRP A 21 28.21 -9.77 6.58
C TRP A 21 27.53 -11.14 6.80
N PRO A 22 28.03 -12.11 7.61
CA PRO A 22 27.31 -13.37 7.78
C PRO A 22 26.11 -13.23 8.75
N LEU A 23 26.13 -12.28 9.69
CA LEU A 23 25.11 -12.21 10.75
C LEU A 23 23.74 -11.76 10.22
N TYR A 24 23.69 -10.79 9.29
CA TYR A 24 22.42 -10.34 8.67
C TYR A 24 21.81 -11.40 7.76
N PHE A 25 22.64 -12.22 7.11
CA PHE A 25 22.16 -13.34 6.29
C PHE A 25 21.54 -14.45 7.17
N PHE A 26 22.12 -14.72 8.34
CA PHE A 26 21.56 -15.65 9.32
C PHE A 26 20.32 -15.10 10.05
N LEU A 27 20.26 -13.80 10.37
CA LEU A 27 19.05 -13.20 10.94
C LEU A 27 17.91 -13.18 9.92
N GLY A 28 18.19 -12.79 8.67
CA GLY A 28 17.18 -12.79 7.61
C GLY A 28 16.66 -14.19 7.30
N SER A 29 17.53 -15.21 7.25
CA SER A 29 17.10 -16.59 7.01
C SER A 29 16.34 -17.18 8.19
N ALA A 30 16.71 -16.85 9.43
CA ALA A 30 15.97 -17.27 10.62
C ALA A 30 14.57 -16.63 10.67
N THR A 31 14.44 -15.35 10.34
CA THR A 31 13.14 -14.67 10.26
C THR A 31 12.27 -15.26 9.15
N LEU A 32 12.83 -15.53 7.97
CA LEU A 32 12.11 -16.17 6.87
C LEU A 32 11.62 -17.57 7.26
N LEU A 33 12.47 -18.40 7.87
CA LEU A 33 12.09 -19.73 8.34
C LEU A 33 10.99 -19.68 9.40
N PHE A 34 11.06 -18.71 10.32
CA PHE A 34 10.04 -18.54 11.36
C PHE A 34 8.68 -18.16 10.77
N LEU A 35 8.65 -17.26 9.78
CA LEU A 35 7.42 -16.89 9.06
C LEU A 35 6.82 -18.08 8.30
N VAL A 36 7.65 -18.91 7.67
CA VAL A 36 7.20 -20.12 6.97
C VAL A 36 6.64 -21.15 7.95
N VAL A 37 7.28 -21.36 9.11
CA VAL A 37 6.77 -22.28 10.15
C VAL A 37 5.45 -21.78 10.73
N ILE A 38 5.32 -20.47 10.97
CA ILE A 38 4.06 -19.85 11.41
C ILE A 38 2.96 -20.05 10.36
N PHE A 39 3.26 -19.84 9.07
CA PHE A 39 2.30 -20.05 8.00
C PHE A 39 1.85 -21.51 7.86
N ILE A 40 2.78 -22.46 8.00
CA ILE A 40 2.47 -23.90 8.03
C ILE A 40 1.62 -24.24 9.26
N PHE A 41 1.93 -23.67 10.43
CA PHE A 41 1.14 -23.88 11.64
C PHE A 41 -0.27 -23.32 11.52
N TYR A 42 -0.43 -22.08 11.01
CA TYR A 42 -1.74 -21.49 10.76
C TYR A 42 -2.54 -22.28 9.73
N SER A 43 -1.93 -22.68 8.61
CA SER A 43 -2.62 -23.50 7.60
C SER A 43 -2.94 -24.92 8.12
N TYR A 44 -2.16 -25.46 9.05
CA TYR A 44 -2.47 -26.72 9.73
C TYR A 44 -3.61 -26.57 10.75
N VAL A 45 -3.62 -25.51 11.56
CA VAL A 45 -4.69 -25.23 12.54
C VAL A 45 -6.01 -24.91 11.83
N ILE A 46 -5.97 -24.13 10.75
CA ILE A 46 -7.15 -23.81 9.92
C ILE A 46 -7.57 -25.04 9.07
N GLY A 47 -6.60 -25.85 8.61
CA GLY A 47 -6.84 -27.06 7.83
C GLY A 47 -7.41 -28.23 8.62
N GLN A 48 -7.09 -28.35 9.91
CA GLN A 48 -7.70 -29.35 10.80
C GLN A 48 -9.20 -29.12 11.05
N GLY A 49 -9.74 -27.93 10.72
CA GLY A 49 -11.19 -27.67 10.71
C GLY A 49 -11.96 -28.36 9.58
N ARG A 50 -11.26 -29.01 8.63
CA ARG A 50 -11.87 -29.73 7.49
C ARG A 50 -11.33 -31.16 7.35
N SER A 51 -11.36 -31.98 8.40
CA SER A 51 -11.40 -33.45 8.26
C SER A 51 -11.66 -34.15 9.61
N LEU A 52 -12.92 -34.22 10.03
CA LEU A 52 -13.42 -35.26 10.93
C LEU A 52 -14.67 -35.85 10.29
N GLY A 53 -14.44 -36.73 9.33
CA GLY A 53 -15.51 -37.44 8.65
C GLY A 53 -14.94 -38.10 7.42
N GLU A 54 -14.32 -39.26 7.62
CA GLU A 54 -14.46 -40.46 6.78
C GLU A 54 -13.19 -41.31 6.97
N SER A 55 -13.20 -42.20 7.95
CA SER A 55 -12.29 -43.35 8.00
C SER A 55 -13.00 -44.47 8.72
N GLY A 56 -13.42 -45.48 7.96
CA GLY A 56 -14.10 -46.65 8.50
C GLY A 56 -14.59 -47.61 7.41
N ASP A 57 -13.66 -48.24 6.70
CA ASP A 57 -13.90 -49.48 5.97
C ASP A 57 -13.79 -50.63 6.99
N ASP A 58 -14.86 -51.43 7.23
CA ASP A 58 -14.80 -52.90 7.21
C ASP A 58 -16.15 -53.58 7.57
N ARG A 59 -16.45 -54.57 6.73
CA ARG A 59 -17.36 -55.72 6.77
C ARG A 59 -18.03 -56.13 8.10
N GLY A 60 -19.33 -56.43 7.99
CA GLY A 60 -19.86 -57.76 8.38
C GLY A 60 -20.93 -57.81 9.46
N THR A 61 -22.06 -58.46 9.11
CA THR A 61 -23.02 -59.17 9.98
C THR A 61 -24.23 -58.38 10.50
N GLU A 62 -25.36 -58.51 9.80
CA GLU A 62 -26.71 -58.59 10.38
C GLU A 62 -26.86 -59.97 11.11
N PRO A 63 -27.78 -60.21 12.07
CA PRO A 63 -29.09 -59.55 12.18
C PRO A 63 -29.70 -59.33 13.58
N THR A 64 -30.83 -58.61 13.57
CA THR A 64 -31.96 -58.63 14.51
C THR A 64 -31.85 -57.77 15.77
N ALA A 65 -32.60 -56.67 15.80
CA ALA A 65 -33.69 -56.45 16.77
C ALA A 65 -34.42 -55.13 16.45
N GLN A 66 -35.71 -55.23 16.15
CA GLN A 66 -36.61 -54.08 16.09
C GLN A 66 -36.68 -53.41 17.47
N ALA A 67 -36.26 -52.16 17.53
CA ALA A 67 -36.63 -51.22 18.59
C ALA A 67 -37.00 -49.91 17.91
N THR A 68 -38.28 -49.57 17.95
CA THR A 68 -38.81 -48.27 17.55
C THR A 68 -38.20 -47.19 18.44
N ILE A 69 -37.24 -46.41 17.92
CA ILE A 69 -36.68 -45.22 18.55
C ILE A 69 -37.24 -44.01 17.78
N PRO A 70 -37.80 -42.98 18.46
CA PRO A 70 -38.29 -41.79 17.78
C PRO A 70 -37.13 -41.09 17.04
N ALA A 71 -37.43 -40.57 15.85
CA ALA A 71 -36.47 -39.86 15.00
C ALA A 71 -35.63 -38.85 15.82
N PRO A 72 -34.30 -38.84 15.66
CA PRO A 72 -33.47 -37.77 16.21
C PRO A 72 -34.01 -36.43 15.70
N ALA A 73 -34.28 -35.49 16.60
CA ALA A 73 -34.56 -34.12 16.20
C ALA A 73 -33.36 -33.62 15.39
N GLU A 74 -33.59 -33.23 14.13
CA GLU A 74 -32.57 -32.59 13.31
C GLU A 74 -32.00 -31.40 14.09
N PRO A 75 -30.66 -31.22 14.14
CA PRO A 75 -30.08 -30.04 14.75
C PRO A 75 -30.64 -28.82 14.02
N THR A 76 -31.30 -27.94 14.78
CA THR A 76 -31.70 -26.63 14.29
C THR A 76 -30.42 -25.93 13.79
N PRO A 77 -30.35 -25.45 12.54
CA PRO A 77 -29.16 -24.78 12.05
C PRO A 77 -28.88 -23.58 12.94
N GLU A 78 -27.69 -23.55 13.52
CA GLU A 78 -27.17 -22.39 14.23
C GLU A 78 -27.17 -21.20 13.25
N PRO A 79 -27.67 -20.02 13.64
CA PRO A 79 -27.73 -18.88 12.73
C PRO A 79 -26.31 -18.59 12.21
N GLU A 80 -26.15 -18.65 10.90
CA GLU A 80 -24.91 -18.28 10.22
C GLU A 80 -24.56 -16.84 10.60
N PRO A 81 -23.32 -16.54 11.02
CA PRO A 81 -22.95 -15.20 11.44
C PRO A 81 -23.24 -14.21 10.31
N GLU A 82 -24.02 -13.17 10.61
CA GLU A 82 -24.26 -12.09 9.65
C GLU A 82 -22.91 -11.48 9.23
N PRO A 83 -22.71 -11.18 7.93
CA PRO A 83 -21.49 -10.57 7.46
C PRO A 83 -21.28 -9.22 8.15
N GLU A 84 -20.10 -9.05 8.73
CA GLU A 84 -19.70 -7.79 9.34
C GLU A 84 -19.69 -6.69 8.27
N PRO A 85 -20.25 -5.49 8.53
CA PRO A 85 -20.35 -4.45 7.51
C PRO A 85 -18.95 -4.01 7.07
N GLU A 86 -18.69 -4.05 5.76
CA GLU A 86 -17.46 -3.54 5.19
C GLU A 86 -17.33 -2.03 5.43
N PRO A 87 -16.10 -1.51 5.68
CA PRO A 87 -15.90 -0.09 5.90
C PRO A 87 -16.32 0.70 4.65
N THR A 88 -17.29 1.59 4.82
CA THR A 88 -17.78 2.47 3.75
C THR A 88 -16.89 3.71 3.66
N PRO A 89 -16.42 4.10 2.45
CA PRO A 89 -15.61 5.31 2.29
C PRO A 89 -16.41 6.57 2.70
N ALA A 90 -15.78 7.47 3.47
CA ALA A 90 -16.38 8.74 3.85
C ALA A 90 -16.59 9.67 2.64
N ARG A 91 -15.70 9.61 1.65
CA ARG A 91 -15.80 10.36 0.39
C ARG A 91 -15.36 9.50 -0.79
N PRO A 92 -16.28 8.77 -1.45
CA PRO A 92 -15.89 7.89 -2.55
C PRO A 92 -15.29 8.66 -3.73
N ALA A 93 -14.46 7.98 -4.52
CA ALA A 93 -14.04 8.47 -5.82
C ALA A 93 -15.24 8.79 -6.74
N PRO A 94 -15.12 9.78 -7.64
CA PRO A 94 -16.16 10.04 -8.64
C PRO A 94 -16.37 8.83 -9.54
N GLU A 95 -17.61 8.62 -9.99
CA GLU A 95 -17.89 7.59 -11.00
C GLU A 95 -17.11 7.86 -12.29
N GLY A 96 -16.55 6.80 -12.88
CA GLY A 96 -15.73 6.91 -14.08
C GLY A 96 -14.33 7.46 -13.85
N ALA A 97 -13.87 7.55 -12.59
CA ALA A 97 -12.48 7.81 -12.30
C ALA A 97 -11.60 6.75 -12.97
N ILE A 98 -10.55 7.20 -13.66
CA ILE A 98 -9.58 6.31 -14.28
C ILE A 98 -8.57 5.83 -13.24
N GLU A 99 -8.03 4.63 -13.42
CA GLU A 99 -6.93 4.15 -12.59
C GLU A 99 -5.59 4.59 -13.17
N ALA A 100 -4.90 5.48 -12.47
CA ALA A 100 -3.54 5.91 -12.79
C ALA A 100 -2.75 6.17 -11.50
N ALA A 101 -1.45 5.87 -11.53
CA ALA A 101 -0.56 6.10 -10.38
C ALA A 101 0.13 7.47 -10.45
N SER A 102 0.34 8.03 -11.63
CA SER A 102 1.00 9.32 -11.80
C SER A 102 0.20 10.18 -12.76
N PHE A 103 0.18 11.49 -12.54
CA PHE A 103 -0.42 12.41 -13.49
C PHE A 103 0.12 13.83 -13.36
N THR A 104 0.03 14.57 -14.45
CA THR A 104 0.43 15.97 -14.58
C THR A 104 -0.73 16.75 -15.14
N THR A 105 -0.96 17.93 -14.57
CA THR A 105 -1.96 18.87 -15.10
C THR A 105 -1.60 19.34 -16.51
N PRO A 106 -2.57 19.71 -17.36
CA PRO A 106 -2.29 20.25 -18.70
C PRO A 106 -1.39 21.50 -18.68
N ALA A 107 -1.52 22.33 -17.65
CA ALA A 107 -0.66 23.49 -17.42
C ALA A 107 0.77 23.14 -16.97
N GLN A 108 1.06 21.85 -16.71
CA GLN A 108 2.36 21.34 -16.22
C GLN A 108 2.88 22.04 -14.96
N ASN A 109 1.96 22.57 -14.14
CA ASN A 109 2.31 23.26 -12.90
C ASN A 109 2.19 22.34 -11.69
N ILE A 110 1.29 21.36 -11.75
CA ILE A 110 1.03 20.40 -10.69
C ILE A 110 1.26 18.99 -11.22
N HIS A 111 2.07 18.23 -10.50
CA HIS A 111 2.42 16.83 -10.75
C HIS A 111 2.07 16.01 -9.53
N CYS A 112 1.40 14.89 -9.71
CA CYS A 112 0.91 14.05 -8.62
C CYS A 112 1.27 12.59 -8.82
N HIS A 113 1.42 11.90 -7.69
CA HIS A 113 1.67 10.46 -7.61
C HIS A 113 0.83 9.85 -6.48
N ILE A 114 0.12 8.76 -6.79
CA ILE A 114 -0.68 7.98 -5.85
C ILE A 114 0.07 6.68 -5.53
N THR A 115 0.53 6.58 -4.29
CA THR A 115 1.19 5.39 -3.75
C THR A 115 0.15 4.41 -3.20
N ASP A 116 0.59 3.38 -2.50
CA ASP A 116 -0.25 2.48 -1.72
C ASP A 116 -0.78 3.09 -0.41
N SER A 117 -0.21 4.21 0.04
CA SER A 117 -0.42 4.73 1.39
C SER A 117 -0.71 6.22 1.46
N ASN A 118 -0.47 6.97 0.38
CA ASN A 118 -0.73 8.39 0.28
C ASN A 118 -0.94 8.83 -1.18
N VAL A 119 -1.39 10.07 -1.36
CA VAL A 119 -1.21 10.82 -2.61
C VAL A 119 -0.34 12.04 -2.34
N GLU A 120 0.63 12.26 -3.23
CA GLU A 120 1.60 13.34 -3.18
C GLU A 120 1.45 14.22 -4.42
N CYS A 121 1.31 15.53 -4.26
CA CYS A 121 1.20 16.49 -5.36
C CYS A 121 2.19 17.63 -5.17
N SER A 122 3.11 17.80 -6.12
CA SER A 122 4.03 18.92 -6.17
C SER A 122 3.49 20.04 -7.05
N ILE A 123 3.43 21.26 -6.49
CA ILE A 123 3.10 22.50 -7.19
C ILE A 123 4.38 23.33 -7.39
N TYR A 124 4.69 23.62 -8.66
CA TYR A 124 5.96 24.25 -9.04
C TYR A 124 5.92 25.77 -8.93
N VAL A 125 4.77 26.38 -9.22
CA VAL A 125 4.59 27.82 -9.13
C VAL A 125 3.24 28.12 -8.49
N TYR A 126 3.27 28.95 -7.45
CA TYR A 126 2.10 29.37 -6.69
C TYR A 126 2.32 30.78 -6.14
N ASP A 127 1.23 31.50 -5.89
CA ASP A 127 1.23 32.93 -5.54
C ASP A 127 0.72 33.21 -4.11
N TYR A 128 0.48 32.16 -3.31
CA TYR A 128 0.07 32.23 -1.91
C TYR A 128 1.26 32.00 -0.95
N PRO A 129 1.12 32.30 0.35
CA PRO A 129 2.20 32.07 1.32
C PRO A 129 2.66 30.61 1.31
N SER A 130 3.96 30.40 1.05
CA SER A 130 4.52 29.05 0.99
C SER A 130 4.29 28.27 2.28
N PRO A 131 3.90 26.99 2.19
CA PRO A 131 3.79 26.15 3.38
C PRO A 131 5.17 25.98 4.03
N GLY A 132 5.22 26.01 5.36
CA GLY A 132 6.44 25.73 6.11
C GLY A 132 7.61 26.63 5.75
N GLN A 133 8.69 26.05 5.21
CA GLN A 133 9.94 26.75 4.83
C GLN A 133 10.18 26.69 3.31
N CYS A 134 9.10 26.63 2.53
CA CYS A 134 9.16 26.41 1.08
C CYS A 134 9.17 27.71 0.26
N GLU A 135 9.61 28.82 0.86
CA GLU A 135 9.61 30.13 0.20
C GLU A 135 10.41 30.14 -1.10
N GLY A 136 9.73 30.49 -2.20
CA GLY A 136 10.34 30.59 -3.53
C GLY A 136 10.74 29.25 -4.18
N ILE A 137 10.33 28.11 -3.62
CA ILE A 137 10.60 26.77 -4.16
C ILE A 137 9.33 25.94 -4.30
N THR A 138 9.40 24.86 -5.07
CA THR A 138 8.32 23.89 -5.24
C THR A 138 7.86 23.36 -3.89
N ALA A 139 6.55 23.24 -3.69
CA ALA A 139 5.95 22.64 -2.51
C ALA A 139 5.27 21.32 -2.89
N THR A 140 5.32 20.34 -2.00
CA THR A 140 4.71 19.01 -2.16
C THR A 140 3.73 18.78 -1.02
N TYR A 141 2.46 18.61 -1.38
CA TYR A 141 1.39 18.27 -0.47
C TYR A 141 1.17 16.77 -0.48
N SER A 142 0.92 16.19 0.69
CA SER A 142 0.60 14.77 0.82
C SER A 142 -0.60 14.55 1.72
N VAL A 143 -1.44 13.57 1.41
CA VAL A 143 -2.51 13.09 2.29
C VAL A 143 -2.47 11.57 2.39
N GLY A 144 -2.48 11.06 3.62
CA GLY A 144 -2.55 9.62 3.92
C GLY A 144 -3.98 9.14 4.16
N ALA A 145 -4.16 7.82 4.34
CA ALA A 145 -5.49 7.21 4.49
C ALA A 145 -6.29 7.78 5.68
N GLU A 146 -5.62 8.07 6.79
CA GLU A 146 -6.22 8.66 7.99
C GLU A 146 -6.57 10.14 7.85
N GLY A 147 -6.22 10.77 6.72
CA GLY A 147 -6.60 12.15 6.40
C GLY A 147 -5.61 13.21 6.86
N ALA A 148 -4.49 12.84 7.47
CA ALA A 148 -3.44 13.80 7.81
C ALA A 148 -2.83 14.39 6.53
N VAL A 149 -2.94 15.71 6.39
CA VAL A 149 -2.33 16.47 5.29
C VAL A 149 -1.04 17.13 5.75
N ASN A 150 0.03 16.94 4.99
CA ASN A 150 1.31 17.59 5.21
C ASN A 150 1.75 18.33 3.95
N ALA A 151 2.59 19.36 4.14
CA ALA A 151 3.24 20.06 3.05
C ALA A 151 4.73 20.26 3.37
N ASP A 152 5.60 19.88 2.44
CA ASP A 152 7.04 20.06 2.53
C ASP A 152 7.66 20.41 1.17
N CYS A 153 8.98 20.57 1.14
CA CYS A 153 9.74 20.92 -0.06
C CYS A 153 11.10 20.19 -0.11
N GLN A 154 11.21 19.06 0.57
CA GLN A 154 12.42 18.24 0.57
C GLN A 154 12.52 17.37 -0.69
N HIS A 155 11.37 17.06 -1.29
CA HIS A 155 11.25 16.22 -2.48
C HIS A 155 10.15 16.76 -3.41
N PHE A 156 10.23 16.39 -4.69
CA PHE A 156 9.27 16.83 -5.71
C PHE A 156 8.87 15.68 -6.63
N VAL A 157 7.59 15.58 -6.91
CA VAL A 157 6.99 14.66 -7.86
C VAL A 157 7.26 15.16 -9.29
N LYS A 158 7.83 14.29 -10.12
CA LYS A 158 8.02 14.53 -11.55
C LYS A 158 7.44 13.38 -12.34
N THR A 159 6.47 13.70 -13.19
CA THR A 159 5.85 12.75 -14.12
C THR A 159 5.50 13.43 -15.44
N SER A 160 5.45 12.66 -16.51
CA SER A 160 5.13 13.12 -17.87
C SER A 160 3.73 12.74 -18.34
N GLU A 161 2.95 12.03 -17.52
CA GLU A 161 1.61 11.56 -17.88
C GLU A 161 0.59 12.71 -17.76
N VAL A 162 0.28 13.38 -18.87
CA VAL A 162 -0.63 14.52 -18.88
C VAL A 162 -2.07 14.05 -19.08
N TYR A 163 -2.98 14.49 -18.21
CA TYR A 163 -4.41 14.23 -18.31
C TYR A 163 -5.21 15.53 -18.42
N ASP A 164 -6.29 15.52 -19.20
CA ASP A 164 -7.12 16.70 -19.42
C ASP A 164 -7.90 17.11 -18.17
N TYR A 165 -8.23 18.40 -18.09
CA TYR A 165 -9.19 18.89 -17.10
C TYR A 165 -10.57 18.25 -17.33
N GLY A 166 -11.28 17.94 -16.24
CA GLY A 166 -12.49 17.12 -16.19
C GLY A 166 -12.20 15.64 -15.88
N THR A 167 -10.93 15.24 -15.79
CA THR A 167 -10.56 13.86 -15.43
C THR A 167 -10.59 13.67 -13.92
N ALA A 168 -11.24 12.58 -13.48
CA ALA A 168 -11.09 12.03 -12.14
C ALA A 168 -10.14 10.82 -12.18
N ILE A 169 -9.29 10.69 -11.18
CA ILE A 169 -8.30 9.63 -11.06
C ILE A 169 -8.46 9.01 -9.67
N ALA A 170 -8.50 7.68 -9.59
CA ALA A 170 -8.59 6.99 -8.31
C ALA A 170 -7.69 5.76 -8.31
N LYS A 171 -6.99 5.53 -7.19
CA LYS A 171 -6.13 4.36 -7.01
C LYS A 171 -5.84 4.18 -5.51
N ASN A 172 -5.80 2.93 -5.05
CA ASN A 172 -5.40 2.57 -3.69
C ASN A 172 -6.17 3.29 -2.55
N GLY A 173 -7.45 3.62 -2.74
CA GLY A 173 -8.27 4.32 -1.74
C GLY A 173 -8.02 5.83 -1.66
N PHE A 174 -7.39 6.40 -2.69
CA PHE A 174 -7.22 7.84 -2.89
C PHE A 174 -7.84 8.24 -4.21
N ALA A 175 -8.38 9.45 -4.24
CA ALA A 175 -8.98 10.01 -5.43
C ALA A 175 -8.52 11.46 -5.63
N CYS A 176 -8.42 11.84 -6.91
CA CYS A 176 -8.05 13.16 -7.35
C CYS A 176 -8.96 13.62 -8.51
N THR A 177 -9.23 14.92 -8.57
CA THR A 177 -9.97 15.55 -9.67
C THR A 177 -9.18 16.72 -10.24
N LEU A 178 -9.15 16.79 -11.57
CA LEU A 178 -8.45 17.82 -12.32
C LEU A 178 -9.46 18.82 -12.85
N GLU A 179 -9.59 19.98 -12.22
CA GLU A 179 -10.55 21.01 -12.63
C GLU A 179 -9.84 22.24 -13.20
N ARG A 180 -10.35 22.77 -14.32
CA ARG A 180 -9.71 23.92 -15.00
C ARG A 180 -9.65 25.16 -14.11
N ASN A 181 -10.75 25.46 -13.42
CA ASN A 181 -10.88 26.67 -12.61
C ASN A 181 -10.73 26.41 -11.11
N ALA A 182 -11.06 25.19 -10.65
CA ALA A 182 -10.95 24.81 -9.25
C ALA A 182 -9.62 24.12 -8.92
N GLY A 183 -8.74 23.87 -9.90
CA GLY A 183 -7.43 23.27 -9.67
C GLY A 183 -7.49 21.77 -9.41
N ILE A 184 -6.55 21.27 -8.62
CA ILE A 184 -6.40 19.85 -8.31
C ILE A 184 -6.92 19.59 -6.92
N THR A 185 -7.91 18.72 -6.79
CA THR A 185 -8.38 18.26 -5.48
C THR A 185 -8.00 16.80 -5.31
N CYS A 186 -7.25 16.47 -4.26
CA CYS A 186 -6.89 15.10 -3.91
C CYS A 186 -7.31 14.79 -2.47
N TRP A 187 -7.80 13.58 -2.21
CA TRP A 187 -8.29 13.17 -0.90
C TRP A 187 -8.13 11.67 -0.67
N SER A 188 -8.19 11.27 0.59
CA SER A 188 -8.40 9.87 0.97
C SER A 188 -9.88 9.52 0.93
N GLU A 189 -10.24 8.44 0.24
CA GLU A 189 -11.63 7.98 0.18
C GLU A 189 -12.14 7.53 1.55
N MET A 190 -11.26 7.00 2.38
CA MET A 190 -11.59 6.47 3.71
C MET A 190 -11.96 7.58 4.70
N SER A 191 -11.09 8.59 4.84
CA SER A 191 -11.30 9.68 5.79
C SER A 191 -12.05 10.88 5.21
N GLY A 192 -12.04 11.03 3.89
CA GLY A 192 -12.65 12.17 3.18
C GLY A 192 -11.82 13.45 3.21
N HIS A 193 -10.76 13.49 4.01
CA HIS A 193 -9.84 14.61 4.13
C HIS A 193 -8.85 14.67 2.97
N GLY A 194 -8.34 15.86 2.70
CA GLY A 194 -7.47 16.10 1.57
C GLY A 194 -7.10 17.56 1.39
N PHE A 195 -6.69 17.87 0.17
CA PHE A 195 -6.28 19.21 -0.20
C PHE A 195 -6.76 19.59 -1.60
N ASN A 196 -6.89 20.88 -1.82
CA ASN A 196 -7.10 21.51 -3.10
C ASN A 196 -5.94 22.46 -3.39
N LEU A 197 -5.36 22.36 -4.59
CA LEU A 197 -4.25 23.18 -5.05
C LEU A 197 -4.62 23.90 -6.35
N THR A 198 -4.47 25.22 -6.32
CA THR A 198 -4.46 26.06 -7.51
C THR A 198 -3.16 26.87 -7.52
N ARG A 199 -2.93 27.69 -8.55
CA ARG A 199 -1.83 28.67 -8.48
C ARG A 199 -2.10 29.75 -7.42
N ALA A 200 -3.36 30.12 -7.23
CA ALA A 200 -3.76 31.29 -6.46
C ALA A 200 -4.03 30.99 -4.98
N ASP A 201 -4.30 29.73 -4.64
CA ASP A 201 -4.74 29.32 -3.31
C ASP A 201 -4.44 27.84 -3.04
N ASP A 202 -4.23 27.51 -1.76
CA ASP A 202 -4.23 26.16 -1.19
C ASP A 202 -5.31 26.02 -0.11
N THR A 203 -6.03 24.91 -0.12
CA THR A 203 -7.04 24.60 0.91
C THR A 203 -6.86 23.17 1.39
N ILE A 204 -6.90 22.96 2.71
CA ILE A 204 -6.91 21.65 3.37
C ILE A 204 -8.30 21.45 3.96
N PHE A 205 -8.87 20.24 3.83
CA PHE A 205 -10.20 19.90 4.32
C PHE A 205 -10.24 18.51 4.95
#